data_AF-A0A1G0K6Z2-F1
#
_entry.id   AF-A0A1G0K6Z2-F1
#
_cell.length_a   1.000
_cell.length_b   1.000
_cell.length_c   1.000
_cell.angle_alpha   90.00
_cell.angle_beta   90.00
_cell.angle_gamma   90.00
#
_symmetry.space_group_name_H-M   'P 1'
#
loop_
_entity.id
_entity.type
_entity.pdbx_description
1 polymer ?
#
loop_
_entity_poly.entity_id
_entity_poly.type
_entity_poly.pdbx_seq_one_letter_code
_entity_poly.pdbx_strand_id
1 'polypeptide(L)'
;MRRTKIIATLGPSTDDPVVLERMVNAGVDLFRFNYSHQTQADHARRFEAVRNLKGAGRDVGIIADLQGPKIRLERFQSDKVYLEENSDFTLDTGLDKNAGDEAHVGVTYKNLTRDVKSGDRLLVDDGRIVLEVKAVEGNEVHCRVVLGGELSGKKGINLQGGGLAAGALTKKDQNDLAHAVAHGADYFAVSFVRSVEDIREARRLLTAAGSNAGIIAKFERADALKNAEAIIEASDAIMIARGDLGVEIGDASLPPVQKHLIKLARDMDRAVITATQMMESMIENQVPLRAEVFDVANAVFDGTDAVMLSGETSVGKYPDKVVQAMARICAETEKQRVTRVSDHRINQRFERIDEAVAMAAMYAANHIGAKAIAALTETGSTTLWMSRISSGIPVFAFTRHIECRRRVRLYRGVYPIHFDITHTDPLQANAEIVEELMRRRMVFDNDFVVITKGDLSGHRGGTNNMKIVRAGQHAGPSV
;
A
#
# COMPACT_ATOMS: atom_id res chain seq x y z
N MET A 1 14.82 3.79 15.36
CA MET A 1 14.42 3.98 13.95
C MET A 1 12.91 3.87 13.86
N ARG A 2 12.26 4.59 12.92
CA ARG A 2 10.80 4.45 12.65
C ARG A 2 10.53 3.10 11.98
N ARG A 3 9.49 2.37 12.41
CA ARG A 3 9.14 1.02 11.94
C ARG A 3 8.04 1.04 10.88
N THR A 4 6.92 1.71 11.14
CA THR A 4 5.78 1.90 10.23
C THR A 4 6.25 2.70 9.05
N LYS A 5 6.00 2.24 7.83
CA LYS A 5 6.51 2.77 6.56
C LYS A 5 5.71 3.98 6.07
N ILE A 6 6.34 4.82 5.25
CA ILE A 6 5.68 5.97 4.63
C ILE A 6 5.72 5.82 3.12
N ILE A 7 4.53 5.90 2.52
CA ILE A 7 4.34 5.93 1.07
C ILE A 7 3.95 7.35 0.69
N ALA A 8 4.64 7.94 -0.29
CA ALA A 8 4.31 9.25 -0.82
C ALA A 8 3.91 9.15 -2.30
N THR A 9 2.79 9.77 -2.68
CA THR A 9 2.36 9.83 -4.08
C THR A 9 3.12 10.94 -4.81
N LEU A 10 3.67 10.61 -5.98
CA LEU A 10 4.34 11.57 -6.84
C LEU A 10 3.35 12.32 -7.74
N GLY A 11 3.65 13.59 -7.98
CA GLY A 11 2.89 14.47 -8.85
C GLY A 11 3.64 15.78 -9.12
N PRO A 12 2.95 16.81 -9.65
CA PRO A 12 3.56 18.09 -9.99
C PRO A 12 4.38 18.71 -8.85
N SER A 13 3.93 18.61 -7.60
CA SER A 13 4.64 19.16 -6.44
C SER A 13 5.95 18.42 -6.09
N THR A 14 6.20 17.27 -6.70
CA THR A 14 7.38 16.43 -6.45
C THR A 14 8.29 16.30 -7.69
N ASP A 15 8.06 17.07 -8.76
CA ASP A 15 8.88 16.98 -9.97
C ASP A 15 10.26 17.62 -9.83
N ASP A 16 10.43 18.51 -8.84
CA ASP A 16 11.73 19.07 -8.48
C ASP A 16 12.60 18.00 -7.77
N PRO A 17 13.78 17.66 -8.31
CA PRO A 17 14.71 16.71 -7.68
C PRO A 17 15.11 17.09 -6.25
N VAL A 18 15.19 18.38 -5.93
CA VAL A 18 15.51 18.86 -4.58
C VAL A 18 14.37 18.55 -3.60
N VAL A 19 13.13 18.57 -4.07
CA VAL A 19 11.97 18.16 -3.26
C VAL A 19 11.99 16.64 -3.05
N LEU A 20 12.25 15.86 -4.10
CA LEU A 20 12.37 14.39 -3.97
C LEU A 20 13.44 13.99 -2.95
N GLU A 21 14.62 14.61 -3.00
CA GLU A 21 15.70 14.34 -2.04
C GLU A 21 15.28 14.72 -0.61
N ARG A 22 14.63 15.88 -0.42
CA ARG A 22 14.08 16.29 0.88
C ARG A 22 13.05 15.30 1.41
N MET A 23 12.18 14.75 0.55
CA MET A 23 11.20 13.73 0.95
C MET A 23 11.86 12.41 1.38
N VAL A 24 12.88 11.95 0.67
CA VAL A 24 13.62 10.74 1.07
C VAL A 24 14.34 10.94 2.40
N ASN A 25 14.95 12.12 2.60
CA ASN A 25 15.60 12.49 3.86
C ASN A 25 14.59 12.62 5.01
N ALA A 26 13.39 13.16 4.74
CA ALA A 26 12.27 13.19 5.68
C ALA A 26 11.75 11.80 6.05
N GLY A 27 11.99 10.81 5.20
CA GLY A 27 11.78 9.40 5.50
C GLY A 27 10.72 8.71 4.65
N VAL A 28 10.57 9.04 3.37
CA VAL A 28 9.79 8.18 2.45
C VAL A 28 10.47 6.80 2.32
N ASP A 29 9.66 5.74 2.36
CA ASP A 29 10.11 4.35 2.12
C ASP A 29 9.75 3.85 0.72
N LEU A 30 8.57 4.27 0.19
CA LEU A 30 8.15 3.96 -1.17
C LEU A 30 7.46 5.17 -1.84
N PHE A 31 7.60 5.27 -3.16
CA PHE A 31 6.87 6.23 -3.97
C PHE A 31 5.73 5.55 -4.74
N ARG A 32 4.55 6.17 -4.71
CA ARG A 32 3.37 5.76 -5.49
C ARG A 32 3.28 6.57 -6.78
N PHE A 33 3.12 5.87 -7.89
CA PHE A 33 2.89 6.40 -9.23
C PHE A 33 1.42 6.14 -9.58
N ASN A 34 0.61 7.20 -9.60
CA ASN A 34 -0.82 7.10 -9.86
C ASN A 34 -1.12 7.25 -11.36
N TYR A 35 -1.43 6.14 -12.03
CA TYR A 35 -1.73 6.11 -13.47
C TYR A 35 -3.10 6.69 -13.84
N SER A 36 -3.88 7.22 -12.89
CA SER A 36 -5.22 7.77 -13.16
C SER A 36 -5.21 9.16 -13.80
N HIS A 37 -4.14 9.95 -13.61
CA HIS A 37 -4.13 11.39 -13.95
C HIS A 37 -2.94 11.83 -14.80
N GLN A 38 -1.91 11.01 -14.91
CA GLN A 38 -0.60 11.38 -15.44
C GLN A 38 -0.32 10.57 -16.71
N THR A 39 0.51 11.13 -17.60
CA THR A 39 0.88 10.41 -18.82
C THR A 39 2.00 9.42 -18.55
N GLN A 40 2.13 8.39 -19.40
CA GLN A 40 3.26 7.47 -19.34
C GLN A 40 4.61 8.21 -19.46
N ALA A 41 4.68 9.29 -20.25
CA ALA A 41 5.88 10.13 -20.36
C ALA A 41 6.23 10.83 -19.02
N ASP A 42 5.24 11.32 -18.28
CA ASP A 42 5.46 11.88 -16.95
C ASP A 42 5.96 10.82 -15.97
N HIS A 43 5.37 9.62 -16.03
CA HIS A 43 5.81 8.50 -15.21
C HIS A 43 7.25 8.09 -15.54
N ALA A 44 7.63 7.97 -16.81
CA ALA A 44 8.98 7.61 -17.22
C ALA A 44 10.03 8.57 -16.64
N ARG A 45 9.80 9.89 -16.74
CA ARG A 45 10.68 10.91 -16.13
C ARG A 45 10.80 10.74 -14.61
N ARG A 46 9.68 10.48 -13.92
CA ARG A 46 9.67 10.26 -12.46
C ARG A 46 10.35 8.96 -12.05
N PHE A 47 10.21 7.89 -12.85
CA PHE A 47 10.92 6.64 -12.62
C PHE A 47 12.42 6.87 -12.67
N GLU A 48 12.92 7.54 -13.71
CA GLU A 48 14.33 7.90 -13.84
C GLU A 48 14.79 8.75 -12.66
N ALA A 49 14.04 9.79 -12.30
CA ALA A 49 14.35 10.65 -11.17
C ALA A 49 14.50 9.86 -9.86
N VAL A 50 13.53 8.99 -9.53
CA VAL A 50 13.57 8.15 -8.32
C VAL A 50 14.74 7.17 -8.36
N ARG A 51 15.03 6.56 -9.51
CA ARG A 51 16.14 5.60 -9.65
C ARG A 51 17.52 6.29 -9.59
N ASN A 52 17.59 7.57 -9.95
CA ASN A 52 18.80 8.39 -9.90
C ASN A 52 19.04 9.10 -8.55
N LEU A 53 18.20 8.87 -7.53
CA LEU A 53 18.42 9.38 -6.17
C LEU A 53 19.65 8.71 -5.53
N LYS A 54 20.85 9.20 -5.89
CA LYS A 54 22.14 8.69 -5.41
C LYS A 54 22.52 9.24 -4.02
N GLY A 55 21.86 10.30 -3.54
CA GLY A 55 22.28 11.08 -2.36
C GLY A 55 21.94 10.48 -0.99
N ALA A 56 20.95 9.60 -0.86
CA ALA A 56 20.39 9.24 0.46
C ALA A 56 20.87 7.90 1.05
N GLY A 57 21.65 7.10 0.30
CA GLY A 57 22.08 5.77 0.76
C GLY A 57 20.92 4.80 1.09
N ARG A 58 19.72 5.04 0.52
CA ARG A 58 18.50 4.28 0.78
C ARG A 58 17.87 3.83 -0.54
N ASP A 59 17.70 2.51 -0.70
CA ASP A 59 16.82 1.97 -1.73
C ASP A 59 15.37 2.37 -1.43
N VAL A 60 14.68 3.00 -2.37
CA VAL A 60 13.26 3.36 -2.25
C VAL A 60 12.43 2.44 -3.16
N GLY A 61 11.33 1.90 -2.62
CA GLY A 61 10.41 1.06 -3.39
C GLY A 61 9.49 1.89 -4.29
N ILE A 62 8.97 1.30 -5.36
CA ILE A 62 8.00 1.94 -6.26
C ILE A 62 6.71 1.11 -6.32
N ILE A 63 5.58 1.78 -6.17
CA ILE A 63 4.24 1.25 -6.34
C ILE A 63 3.62 1.87 -7.61
N ALA A 64 3.31 1.06 -8.61
CA ALA A 64 2.48 1.45 -9.74
C ALA A 64 1.01 1.23 -9.39
N ASP A 65 0.24 2.31 -9.21
CA ASP A 65 -1.19 2.25 -8.88
C ASP A 65 -2.02 2.35 -10.17
N LEU A 66 -2.60 1.22 -10.57
CA LEU A 66 -3.42 1.10 -11.78
C LEU A 66 -4.79 1.74 -11.54
N GLN A 67 -5.35 2.35 -12.56
CA GLN A 67 -6.57 3.15 -12.42
C GLN A 67 -7.80 2.29 -12.14
N GLY A 68 -7.89 1.12 -12.79
CA GLY A 68 -9.08 0.27 -12.74
C GLY A 68 -10.31 0.89 -13.41
N PRO A 69 -11.47 0.24 -13.29
CA PRO A 69 -12.70 0.62 -13.99
C PRO A 69 -13.46 1.76 -13.29
N LYS A 70 -12.86 2.94 -13.13
CA LYS A 70 -13.54 4.07 -12.49
C LYS A 70 -14.71 4.55 -13.36
N ILE A 71 -15.94 4.25 -12.94
CA ILE A 71 -17.17 4.69 -13.60
C ILE A 71 -17.34 6.19 -13.38
N ARG A 72 -17.71 6.91 -14.44
CA ARG A 72 -17.86 8.36 -14.42
C ARG A 72 -19.07 8.80 -15.23
N LEU A 73 -19.57 9.98 -14.89
CA LEU A 73 -20.45 10.73 -15.78
C LEU A 73 -19.68 11.12 -17.04
N GLU A 74 -20.42 11.30 -18.13
CA GLU A 74 -19.95 12.03 -19.31
C GLU A 74 -20.00 13.55 -19.03
N ARG A 75 -20.04 14.38 -20.07
CA ARG A 75 -20.04 15.84 -19.93
C ARG A 75 -21.43 16.42 -20.10
N PHE A 76 -21.63 17.54 -19.41
CA PHE A 76 -22.76 18.42 -19.62
C PHE A 76 -22.45 19.38 -20.78
N GLN A 77 -23.51 19.93 -21.39
CA GLN A 77 -23.43 21.03 -22.35
C GLN A 77 -22.95 22.31 -21.68
N SER A 78 -23.37 22.54 -20.44
CA SER A 78 -22.81 23.54 -19.53
C SER A 78 -21.59 23.00 -18.80
N ASP A 79 -20.78 23.87 -18.19
CA ASP A 79 -19.66 23.41 -17.35
C ASP A 79 -20.14 22.60 -16.12
N LYS A 80 -21.34 22.93 -15.64
CA LYS A 80 -21.97 22.37 -14.44
C LYS A 80 -23.48 22.60 -14.43
N VAL A 81 -24.19 21.73 -13.71
CA VAL A 81 -25.62 21.83 -13.40
C VAL A 81 -25.83 21.82 -11.88
N TYR A 82 -27.01 22.23 -11.42
CA TYR A 82 -27.41 22.11 -10.02
C TYR A 82 -28.60 21.16 -9.91
N LEU A 83 -28.45 20.12 -9.11
CA LEU A 83 -29.52 19.14 -8.86
C LEU A 83 -30.25 19.50 -7.58
N GLU A 84 -31.55 19.77 -7.68
CA GLU A 84 -32.42 20.02 -6.54
C GLU A 84 -32.84 18.71 -5.85
N GLU A 85 -32.92 18.70 -4.52
CA GLU A 85 -33.40 17.53 -3.79
C GLU A 85 -34.85 17.21 -4.16
N ASN A 86 -35.14 15.92 -4.30
CA ASN A 86 -36.40 15.33 -4.75
C ASN A 86 -36.74 15.51 -6.22
N SER A 87 -35.90 16.19 -7.02
CA SER A 87 -36.10 16.27 -8.47
C SER A 87 -35.79 14.93 -9.17
N ASP A 88 -36.23 14.84 -10.42
CA ASP A 88 -35.90 13.71 -11.30
C ASP A 88 -34.60 13.99 -12.05
N PHE A 89 -33.77 12.95 -12.17
CA PHE A 89 -32.52 12.99 -12.93
C PHE A 89 -32.24 11.62 -13.53
N THR A 90 -31.85 11.58 -14.79
CA THR A 90 -31.67 10.34 -15.54
C THR A 90 -30.21 10.13 -15.92
N LEU A 91 -29.69 8.94 -15.64
CA LEU A 91 -28.41 8.49 -16.17
C LEU A 91 -28.67 7.66 -17.43
N ASP A 92 -28.27 8.17 -18.59
CA ASP A 92 -28.51 7.50 -19.87
C ASP A 92 -27.20 6.93 -20.44
N THR A 93 -27.16 5.61 -20.58
CA THR A 93 -25.99 4.91 -21.15
C THR A 93 -25.84 5.14 -22.66
N GLY A 94 -26.89 5.57 -23.36
CA GLY A 94 -26.95 5.85 -24.79
C GLY A 94 -26.70 7.31 -25.18
N LEU A 95 -26.72 8.25 -24.22
CA LEU A 95 -26.58 9.68 -24.48
C LEU A 95 -25.20 10.03 -25.07
N ASP A 96 -25.16 11.02 -25.98
CA ASP A 96 -23.90 11.55 -26.47
C ASP A 96 -23.06 12.13 -25.30
N LYS A 97 -21.75 11.91 -25.39
CA LYS A 97 -20.79 12.25 -24.33
C LYS A 97 -20.73 13.73 -23.95
N ASN A 98 -21.27 14.64 -24.77
CA ASN A 98 -21.31 16.08 -24.52
C ASN A 98 -22.73 16.63 -24.39
N ALA A 99 -23.74 15.77 -24.38
CA ALA A 99 -25.14 16.18 -24.46
C ALA A 99 -25.88 16.16 -23.11
N GLY A 100 -25.16 16.07 -21.98
CA GLY A 100 -25.80 16.14 -20.67
C GLY A 100 -26.39 17.52 -20.35
N ASP A 101 -27.49 17.55 -19.62
CA ASP A 101 -28.21 18.75 -19.17
C ASP A 101 -28.71 18.60 -17.72
N GLU A 102 -29.59 19.48 -17.25
CA GLU A 102 -30.15 19.46 -15.89
C GLU A 102 -31.02 18.22 -15.59
N ALA A 103 -31.45 17.47 -16.62
CA ALA A 103 -32.34 16.32 -16.47
C ALA A 103 -31.67 14.99 -16.84
N HIS A 104 -30.69 14.98 -17.74
CA HIS A 104 -30.05 13.77 -18.26
C HIS A 104 -28.53 13.91 -18.33
N VAL A 105 -27.80 12.83 -18.07
CA VAL A 105 -26.36 12.81 -18.36
C VAL A 105 -25.90 11.41 -18.77
N GLY A 106 -24.93 11.40 -19.69
CA GLY A 106 -24.29 10.18 -20.13
C GLY A 106 -23.46 9.53 -19.02
N VAL A 107 -23.23 8.23 -19.11
CA VAL A 107 -22.25 7.51 -18.27
C VAL A 107 -21.26 6.70 -19.10
N THR A 108 -20.02 6.61 -18.59
CA THR A 108 -18.95 5.85 -19.26
C THR A 108 -19.19 4.34 -19.20
N TYR A 109 -19.94 3.86 -18.20
CA TYR A 109 -20.23 2.45 -17.99
C TYR A 109 -21.55 2.02 -18.65
N LYS A 110 -21.44 1.43 -19.84
CA LYS A 110 -22.59 1.08 -20.68
C LYS A 110 -23.45 -0.05 -20.14
N ASN A 111 -22.96 -0.81 -19.17
CA ASN A 111 -23.74 -1.89 -18.53
C ASN A 111 -24.46 -1.41 -17.25
N LEU A 112 -24.48 -0.10 -16.94
CA LEU A 112 -25.07 0.40 -15.70
C LEU A 112 -26.53 -0.07 -15.53
N THR A 113 -27.33 -0.05 -16.59
CA THR A 113 -28.74 -0.49 -16.57
C THR A 113 -28.92 -1.98 -16.24
N ARG A 114 -27.88 -2.81 -16.36
CA ARG A 114 -27.93 -4.24 -16.01
C ARG A 114 -27.55 -4.50 -14.55
N ASP A 115 -26.84 -3.56 -13.94
CA ASP A 115 -26.21 -3.73 -12.63
C ASP A 115 -26.99 -3.01 -11.52
N VAL A 116 -27.95 -2.16 -11.88
CA VAL A 116 -28.77 -1.40 -10.93
C VAL A 116 -30.24 -1.81 -11.03
N LYS A 117 -30.97 -1.65 -9.93
CA LYS A 117 -32.41 -1.90 -9.83
C LYS A 117 -33.10 -0.83 -9.00
N SER A 118 -34.43 -0.79 -9.06
CA SER A 118 -35.25 0.11 -8.24
C SER A 118 -34.90 -0.03 -6.75
N GLY A 119 -34.75 1.11 -6.08
CA GLY A 119 -34.34 1.24 -4.68
C GLY A 119 -32.82 1.30 -4.44
N ASP A 120 -32.00 1.02 -5.46
CA ASP A 120 -30.55 1.18 -5.34
C ASP A 120 -30.17 2.65 -5.20
N ARG A 121 -29.06 2.92 -4.51
CA ARG A 121 -28.51 4.27 -4.31
C ARG A 121 -27.19 4.43 -5.03
N LEU A 122 -27.16 5.35 -5.99
CA LEU A 122 -25.96 5.75 -6.72
C LEU A 122 -25.34 6.97 -6.05
N LEU A 123 -24.05 6.87 -5.77
CA LEU A 123 -23.25 7.87 -5.08
C LEU A 123 -22.37 8.56 -6.13
N VAL A 124 -22.57 9.87 -6.28
CA VAL A 124 -21.89 10.68 -7.29
C VAL A 124 -20.99 11.71 -6.61
N ASP A 125 -19.80 11.95 -7.18
CA ASP A 125 -18.79 12.87 -6.65
C ASP A 125 -18.44 12.57 -5.18
N ASP A 126 -18.00 11.32 -4.93
CA ASP A 126 -17.63 10.82 -3.61
C ASP A 126 -18.78 10.93 -2.58
N GLY A 127 -20.02 10.72 -3.04
CA GLY A 127 -21.21 10.72 -2.21
C GLY A 127 -21.78 12.11 -1.89
N ARG A 128 -21.23 13.18 -2.49
CA ARG A 128 -21.78 14.55 -2.36
C ARG A 128 -23.17 14.68 -2.98
N ILE A 129 -23.44 13.89 -4.02
CA ILE A 129 -24.76 13.73 -4.61
C ILE A 129 -25.18 12.28 -4.47
N VAL A 130 -26.44 12.07 -4.09
CA VAL A 130 -27.02 10.73 -3.94
C VAL A 130 -28.27 10.65 -4.80
N LEU A 131 -28.30 9.67 -5.69
CA LEU A 131 -29.42 9.37 -6.57
C LEU A 131 -30.04 8.04 -6.15
N GLU A 132 -31.36 7.99 -6.02
CA GLU A 132 -32.09 6.74 -5.78
C GLU A 132 -32.77 6.28 -7.07
N VAL A 133 -32.44 5.08 -7.51
CA VAL A 133 -32.97 4.49 -8.74
C VAL A 133 -34.47 4.23 -8.56
N LYS A 134 -35.30 4.87 -9.38
CA LYS A 134 -36.75 4.62 -9.44
C LYS A 134 -37.06 3.44 -10.36
N ALA A 135 -36.51 3.48 -11.57
CA ALA A 135 -36.75 2.50 -12.62
C ALA A 135 -35.57 2.44 -13.60
N VAL A 136 -35.50 1.34 -14.35
CA VAL A 136 -34.56 1.18 -15.46
C VAL A 136 -35.36 0.87 -16.71
N GLU A 137 -35.24 1.72 -17.73
CA GLU A 137 -35.98 1.62 -18.99
C GLU A 137 -35.01 1.70 -20.17
N GLY A 138 -34.77 0.55 -20.83
CA GLY A 138 -33.83 0.48 -21.93
C GLY A 138 -32.40 0.87 -21.52
N ASN A 139 -31.96 2.04 -21.97
CA ASN A 139 -30.63 2.60 -21.69
C ASN A 139 -30.64 3.61 -20.54
N GLU A 140 -31.80 3.94 -20.00
CA GLU A 140 -32.02 4.99 -19.02
C GLU A 140 -32.20 4.43 -17.62
N VAL A 141 -31.52 5.04 -16.65
CA VAL A 141 -31.70 4.81 -15.22
C VAL A 141 -32.35 6.06 -14.64
N HIS A 142 -33.66 6.00 -14.43
CA HIS A 142 -34.42 7.10 -13.87
C HIS A 142 -34.20 7.15 -12.37
N CYS A 143 -33.75 8.29 -11.86
CA CYS A 143 -33.44 8.47 -10.45
C CYS A 143 -34.22 9.63 -9.83
N ARG A 144 -34.41 9.55 -8.51
CA ARG A 144 -34.73 10.70 -7.66
C ARG A 144 -33.43 11.23 -7.05
N VAL A 145 -33.24 12.54 -7.05
CA VAL A 145 -32.17 13.17 -6.29
C VAL A 145 -32.52 13.11 -4.80
N VAL A 146 -31.73 12.37 -4.02
CA VAL A 146 -31.88 12.27 -2.56
C VAL A 146 -31.05 13.35 -1.86
N LEU A 147 -29.82 13.55 -2.32
CA LEU A 147 -28.95 14.63 -1.88
C LEU A 147 -28.51 15.41 -3.12
N GLY A 148 -28.91 16.68 -3.17
CA GLY A 148 -28.67 17.58 -4.31
C GLY A 148 -27.37 18.36 -4.19
N GLY A 149 -27.07 19.17 -5.20
CA GLY A 149 -25.89 20.01 -5.22
C GLY A 149 -25.36 20.31 -6.63
N GLU A 150 -24.21 20.98 -6.67
CA GLU A 150 -23.51 21.29 -7.92
C GLU A 150 -22.85 20.03 -8.50
N LEU A 151 -23.16 19.72 -9.75
CA LEU A 151 -22.62 18.57 -10.48
C LEU A 151 -21.92 19.02 -11.76
N SER A 152 -20.67 18.59 -11.94
CA SER A 152 -19.91 18.80 -13.18
C SER A 152 -19.64 17.47 -13.88
N GLY A 153 -19.18 17.54 -15.12
CA GLY A 153 -18.90 16.34 -15.91
C GLY A 153 -17.74 15.50 -15.34
N LYS A 154 -17.65 14.22 -15.74
CA LYS A 154 -16.57 13.29 -15.37
C LYS A 154 -16.45 12.96 -13.88
N LYS A 155 -17.45 13.30 -13.06
CA LYS A 155 -17.50 12.89 -11.65
C LYS A 155 -17.71 11.39 -11.54
N GLY A 156 -17.12 10.78 -10.50
CA GLY A 156 -17.21 9.35 -10.25
C GLY A 156 -18.63 8.94 -9.84
N ILE A 157 -19.01 7.71 -10.20
CA ILE A 157 -20.28 7.09 -9.80
C ILE A 157 -19.95 5.75 -9.14
N ASN A 158 -20.48 5.53 -7.94
CA ASN A 158 -20.43 4.25 -7.23
C ASN A 158 -21.86 3.79 -6.88
N LEU A 159 -22.01 2.50 -6.61
CA LEU A 159 -23.25 1.91 -6.12
C LEU A 159 -23.09 1.64 -4.62
N GLN A 160 -23.98 2.20 -3.79
CA GLN A 160 -23.93 1.98 -2.35
C GLN A 160 -24.11 0.49 -2.03
N GLY A 161 -23.20 -0.09 -1.24
CA GLY A 161 -23.16 -1.52 -0.97
C GLY A 161 -22.49 -2.37 -2.06
N GLY A 162 -21.94 -1.75 -3.10
CA GLY A 162 -21.24 -2.42 -4.21
C GLY A 162 -22.19 -3.11 -5.19
N GLY A 163 -21.63 -3.81 -6.18
CA GLY A 163 -22.42 -4.63 -7.13
C GLY A 163 -22.18 -4.32 -8.61
N LEU A 164 -21.47 -3.23 -8.94
CA LEU A 164 -21.14 -2.89 -10.32
C LEU A 164 -20.16 -3.92 -10.91
N ALA A 165 -20.53 -4.56 -12.01
CA ALA A 165 -19.83 -5.70 -12.59
C ALA A 165 -18.61 -5.31 -13.44
N ALA A 166 -18.16 -4.06 -13.39
CA ALA A 166 -16.99 -3.59 -14.12
C ALA A 166 -15.75 -4.41 -13.73
N GLY A 167 -15.05 -4.99 -14.71
CA GLY A 167 -13.87 -5.81 -14.48
C GLY A 167 -12.69 -4.99 -13.94
N ALA A 168 -11.90 -5.55 -13.03
CA ALA A 168 -10.87 -4.81 -12.29
C ALA A 168 -9.73 -4.24 -13.16
N LEU A 169 -9.46 -4.83 -14.33
CA LEU A 169 -8.38 -4.40 -15.23
C LEU A 169 -8.91 -4.03 -16.60
N THR A 170 -8.73 -2.76 -16.97
CA THR A 170 -9.09 -2.22 -18.28
C THR A 170 -7.94 -2.41 -19.30
N LYS A 171 -8.21 -2.17 -20.59
CA LYS A 171 -7.16 -2.12 -21.63
C LYS A 171 -6.09 -1.07 -21.32
N LYS A 172 -6.50 0.05 -20.73
CA LYS A 172 -5.56 1.09 -20.27
C LYS A 172 -4.66 0.53 -19.18
N ASP A 173 -5.22 -0.17 -18.19
CA ASP A 173 -4.44 -0.76 -17.10
C ASP A 173 -3.43 -1.79 -17.60
N GLN A 174 -3.76 -2.58 -18.63
CA GLN A 174 -2.81 -3.51 -19.25
C GLN A 174 -1.62 -2.79 -19.90
N ASN A 175 -1.88 -1.68 -20.61
CA ASN A 175 -0.82 -0.86 -21.22
C ASN A 175 0.06 -0.19 -20.14
N ASP A 176 -0.58 0.35 -19.09
CA ASP A 176 0.11 0.99 -17.98
C ASP A 176 0.92 -0.01 -17.15
N LEU A 177 0.42 -1.24 -17.00
CA LEU A 177 1.13 -2.35 -16.37
C LEU A 177 2.41 -2.67 -17.16
N ALA A 178 2.31 -2.85 -18.47
CA ALA A 178 3.47 -3.12 -19.33
C ALA A 178 4.53 -2.00 -19.22
N HIS A 179 4.09 -0.74 -19.24
CA HIS A 179 4.96 0.41 -19.06
C HIS A 179 5.67 0.39 -17.69
N ALA A 180 4.93 0.22 -16.60
CA ALA A 180 5.51 0.15 -15.25
C ALA A 180 6.45 -1.05 -15.04
N VAL A 181 6.18 -2.20 -15.68
CA VAL A 181 7.09 -3.36 -15.68
C VAL A 181 8.41 -3.00 -16.35
N ALA A 182 8.38 -2.35 -17.52
CA ALA A 182 9.58 -1.93 -18.24
C ALA A 182 10.46 -0.96 -17.43
N HIS A 183 9.85 -0.14 -16.56
CA HIS A 183 10.57 0.77 -15.65
C HIS A 183 10.92 0.15 -14.28
N GLY A 184 10.61 -1.13 -14.07
CA GLY A 184 10.96 -1.89 -12.87
C GLY A 184 10.20 -1.45 -11.62
N ALA A 185 8.88 -1.29 -11.70
CA ALA A 185 8.04 -1.11 -10.51
C ALA A 185 8.13 -2.34 -9.57
N ASP A 186 8.16 -2.09 -8.26
CA ASP A 186 8.37 -3.12 -7.24
C ASP A 186 7.04 -3.75 -6.77
N TYR A 187 5.96 -2.96 -6.83
CA TYR A 187 4.59 -3.38 -6.56
C TYR A 187 3.60 -2.79 -7.56
N PHE A 188 2.49 -3.48 -7.77
CA PHE A 188 1.33 -3.04 -8.57
C PHE A 188 0.09 -3.03 -7.68
N ALA A 189 -0.55 -1.87 -7.56
CA ALA A 189 -1.83 -1.76 -6.87
C ALA A 189 -2.98 -1.89 -7.87
N VAL A 190 -3.89 -2.83 -7.61
CA VAL A 190 -5.07 -3.10 -8.42
C VAL A 190 -6.26 -2.41 -7.75
N SER A 191 -6.86 -1.45 -8.45
CA SER A 191 -8.02 -0.69 -7.99
C SER A 191 -9.33 -1.46 -8.18
N PHE A 192 -10.32 -1.14 -7.36
CA PHE A 192 -11.69 -1.65 -7.42
C PHE A 192 -11.78 -3.18 -7.46
N VAL A 193 -10.88 -3.86 -6.72
CA VAL A 193 -10.87 -5.32 -6.59
C VAL A 193 -12.19 -5.76 -5.98
N ARG A 194 -12.81 -6.79 -6.57
CA ARG A 194 -14.08 -7.37 -6.08
C ARG A 194 -13.96 -8.85 -5.74
N SER A 195 -12.98 -9.53 -6.34
CA SER A 195 -12.86 -10.99 -6.32
C SER A 195 -11.41 -11.45 -6.36
N VAL A 196 -11.18 -12.69 -5.97
CA VAL A 196 -9.87 -13.34 -6.06
C VAL A 196 -9.41 -13.50 -7.52
N GLU A 197 -10.35 -13.65 -8.46
CA GLU A 197 -10.09 -13.73 -9.90
C GLU A 197 -9.41 -12.47 -10.45
N ASP A 198 -9.75 -11.28 -9.92
CA ASP A 198 -9.13 -10.01 -10.33
C ASP A 198 -7.62 -10.02 -10.03
N ILE A 199 -7.26 -10.53 -8.85
CA ILE A 199 -5.87 -10.65 -8.41
C ILE A 199 -5.13 -11.73 -9.21
N ARG A 200 -5.79 -12.85 -9.50
CA ARG A 200 -5.24 -13.91 -10.35
C ARG A 200 -5.03 -13.45 -11.79
N GLU A 201 -5.92 -12.64 -12.34
CA GLU A 201 -5.74 -12.01 -13.66
C GLU A 201 -4.54 -11.05 -13.64
N ALA A 202 -4.46 -10.15 -12.65
CA ALA A 202 -3.31 -9.26 -12.49
C ALA A 202 -1.98 -10.03 -12.40
N ARG A 203 -1.97 -11.16 -11.67
CA ARG A 203 -0.81 -12.06 -11.56
C ARG A 203 -0.43 -12.64 -12.92
N ARG A 204 -1.40 -13.18 -13.67
CA ARG A 204 -1.15 -13.75 -15.00
C ARG A 204 -0.56 -12.71 -15.94
N LEU A 205 -1.06 -11.48 -15.93
CA LEU A 205 -0.55 -10.39 -16.76
C LEU A 205 0.88 -9.98 -16.37
N LEU A 206 1.18 -9.86 -15.08
CA LEU A 206 2.54 -9.56 -14.60
C LEU A 206 3.53 -10.68 -14.98
N THR A 207 3.15 -11.94 -14.79
CA THR A 207 3.98 -13.08 -15.18
C THR A 207 4.20 -13.13 -16.68
N ALA A 208 3.18 -12.88 -17.50
CA ALA A 208 3.30 -12.80 -18.95
C ALA A 208 4.22 -11.65 -19.39
N ALA A 209 4.25 -10.55 -18.64
CA ALA A 209 5.18 -9.43 -18.84
C ALA A 209 6.59 -9.68 -18.25
N GLY A 210 6.86 -10.87 -17.70
CA GLY A 210 8.17 -11.22 -17.13
C GLY A 210 8.47 -10.60 -15.75
N SER A 211 7.45 -10.09 -15.05
CA SER A 211 7.59 -9.43 -13.75
C SER A 211 7.20 -10.33 -12.58
N ASN A 212 7.96 -10.23 -11.49
CA ASN A 212 7.67 -10.84 -10.19
C ASN A 212 7.42 -9.76 -9.11
N ALA A 213 6.93 -8.59 -9.53
CA ALA A 213 6.51 -7.53 -8.62
C ALA A 213 5.34 -7.99 -7.73
N GLY A 214 5.24 -7.39 -6.54
CA GLY A 214 4.14 -7.69 -5.63
C GLY A 214 2.81 -7.10 -6.10
N ILE A 215 1.69 -7.72 -5.77
CA ILE A 215 0.34 -7.20 -6.04
C ILE A 215 -0.27 -6.70 -4.74
N ILE A 216 -0.75 -5.46 -4.77
CA ILE A 216 -1.50 -4.81 -3.70
C ILE A 216 -2.98 -4.80 -4.11
N ALA A 217 -3.83 -5.54 -3.40
CA ALA A 217 -5.28 -5.41 -3.58
C ALA A 217 -5.79 -4.15 -2.88
N LYS A 218 -6.43 -3.24 -3.61
CA LYS A 218 -7.07 -2.06 -3.02
C LYS A 218 -8.49 -2.39 -2.62
N PHE A 219 -8.75 -2.34 -1.31
CA PHE A 219 -10.08 -2.45 -0.73
C PHE A 219 -10.77 -1.09 -0.85
N GLU A 220 -11.51 -0.94 -1.93
CA GLU A 220 -12.28 0.25 -2.31
C GLU A 220 -13.78 -0.03 -2.40
N ARG A 221 -14.17 -1.31 -2.40
CA ARG A 221 -15.54 -1.76 -2.64
C ARG A 221 -16.13 -2.52 -1.46
N ALA A 222 -17.42 -2.38 -1.24
CA ALA A 222 -18.17 -3.09 -0.20
C ALA A 222 -18.23 -4.60 -0.46
N ASP A 223 -18.31 -5.03 -1.71
CA ASP A 223 -18.36 -6.45 -2.08
C ASP A 223 -17.02 -7.17 -1.86
N ALA A 224 -15.89 -6.46 -1.97
CA ALA A 224 -14.57 -6.97 -1.63
C ALA A 224 -14.49 -7.43 -0.16
N LEU A 225 -15.24 -6.79 0.74
CA LEU A 225 -15.26 -7.13 2.17
C LEU A 225 -15.86 -8.52 2.42
N LYS A 226 -16.81 -8.96 1.59
CA LYS A 226 -17.45 -10.28 1.71
C LYS A 226 -16.47 -11.42 1.39
N ASN A 227 -15.47 -11.15 0.55
CA ASN A 227 -14.46 -12.11 0.08
C ASN A 227 -13.04 -11.72 0.55
N ALA A 228 -12.93 -10.95 1.64
CA ALA A 228 -11.67 -10.32 2.03
C ALA A 228 -10.54 -11.33 2.22
N GLU A 229 -10.80 -12.47 2.86
CA GLU A 229 -9.83 -13.54 3.09
C GLU A 229 -9.23 -14.05 1.78
N ALA A 230 -10.07 -14.48 0.84
CA ALA A 230 -9.61 -15.00 -0.45
C ALA A 230 -8.82 -13.97 -1.27
N ILE A 231 -9.23 -12.70 -1.22
CA ILE A 231 -8.52 -11.59 -1.88
C ILE A 231 -7.16 -11.35 -1.23
N ILE A 232 -7.10 -11.30 0.10
CA ILE A 232 -5.86 -11.13 0.86
C ILE A 232 -4.89 -12.28 0.57
N GLU A 233 -5.38 -13.52 0.57
CA GLU A 233 -4.58 -14.72 0.32
C GLU A 233 -3.91 -14.69 -1.07
N ALA A 234 -4.64 -14.28 -2.12
CA ALA A 234 -4.08 -14.21 -3.47
C ALA A 234 -3.17 -13.00 -3.72
N SER A 235 -3.21 -11.99 -2.84
CA SER A 235 -2.42 -10.77 -2.93
C SER A 235 -1.08 -10.90 -2.20
N ASP A 236 -0.12 -10.01 -2.46
CA ASP A 236 1.11 -9.93 -1.64
C ASP A 236 0.99 -8.90 -0.51
N ALA A 237 0.11 -7.92 -0.70
CA ALA A 237 -0.23 -6.89 0.24
C ALA A 237 -1.65 -6.36 -0.04
N ILE A 238 -2.20 -5.57 0.89
CA ILE A 238 -3.46 -4.87 0.69
C ILE A 238 -3.33 -3.38 0.97
N MET A 239 -4.23 -2.59 0.41
CA MET A 239 -4.38 -1.17 0.69
C MET A 239 -5.82 -0.87 1.05
N ILE A 240 -6.03 -0.28 2.23
CA ILE A 240 -7.33 0.19 2.70
C ILE A 240 -7.49 1.60 2.15
N ALA A 241 -8.17 1.72 1.02
CA ALA A 241 -8.36 2.98 0.30
C ALA A 241 -9.66 3.64 0.79
N ARG A 242 -9.50 4.40 1.87
CA ARG A 242 -10.58 4.93 2.71
C ARG A 242 -11.53 5.88 2.00
N GLY A 243 -11.06 6.63 1.00
CA GLY A 243 -11.89 7.51 0.16
C GLY A 243 -13.02 6.74 -0.52
N ASP A 244 -12.71 5.94 -1.55
CA ASP A 244 -13.72 5.18 -2.29
C ASP A 244 -14.44 4.15 -1.38
N LEU A 245 -13.73 3.49 -0.44
CA LEU A 245 -14.37 2.53 0.47
C LEU A 245 -15.40 3.19 1.38
N GLY A 246 -15.06 4.33 1.99
CA GLY A 246 -15.96 5.07 2.89
C GLY A 246 -17.22 5.57 2.18
N VAL A 247 -17.12 5.88 0.89
CA VAL A 247 -18.29 6.18 0.05
C VAL A 247 -19.20 4.96 -0.05
N GLU A 248 -18.67 3.76 -0.35
CA GLU A 248 -19.51 2.57 -0.55
C GLU A 248 -20.14 1.99 0.72
N ILE A 249 -19.45 2.04 1.88
CA ILE A 249 -19.93 1.44 3.14
C ILE A 249 -20.44 2.46 4.18
N GLY A 250 -20.30 3.75 3.89
CA GLY A 250 -20.54 4.83 4.84
C GLY A 250 -19.34 5.11 5.76
N ASP A 251 -19.15 6.39 6.09
CA ASP A 251 -18.05 6.88 6.92
C ASP A 251 -18.01 6.25 8.33
N ALA A 252 -19.17 6.06 8.96
CA ALA A 252 -19.28 5.46 10.28
C ALA A 252 -18.85 3.98 10.32
N SER A 253 -18.99 3.25 9.21
CA SER A 253 -18.61 1.85 9.09
C SER A 253 -17.09 1.68 8.85
N LEU A 254 -16.41 2.72 8.42
CA LEU A 254 -15.02 2.65 7.96
C LEU A 254 -14.01 2.33 9.07
N PRO A 255 -14.04 2.94 10.27
CA PRO A 255 -13.08 2.64 11.34
C PRO A 255 -13.03 1.15 11.77
N PRO A 256 -14.15 0.46 12.04
CA PRO A 256 -14.09 -0.96 12.39
C PRO A 256 -13.61 -1.84 11.22
N VAL A 257 -13.99 -1.52 9.97
CA VAL A 257 -13.52 -2.24 8.78
C VAL A 257 -12.01 -2.11 8.59
N GLN A 258 -11.45 -0.91 8.77
CA GLN A 258 -9.99 -0.70 8.72
C GLN A 258 -9.27 -1.61 9.72
N LYS A 259 -9.71 -1.62 10.99
CA LYS A 259 -9.10 -2.44 12.05
C LYS A 259 -9.18 -3.93 11.72
N HIS A 260 -10.33 -4.38 11.23
CA HIS A 260 -10.54 -5.75 10.82
C HIS A 260 -9.59 -6.15 9.67
N LEU A 261 -9.51 -5.36 8.60
CA LEU A 261 -8.64 -5.64 7.46
C LEU A 261 -7.15 -5.62 7.82
N ILE A 262 -6.70 -4.68 8.68
CA ILE A 262 -5.31 -4.67 9.18
C ILE A 262 -5.00 -5.96 9.94
N LYS A 263 -5.88 -6.36 10.87
CA LYS A 263 -5.71 -7.59 11.63
C LYS A 263 -5.67 -8.81 10.71
N LEU A 264 -6.63 -8.92 9.80
CA LEU A 264 -6.75 -10.04 8.89
C LEU A 264 -5.53 -10.17 7.98
N ALA A 265 -5.08 -9.07 7.36
CA ALA A 265 -3.88 -9.07 6.53
C ALA A 265 -2.64 -9.52 7.29
N ARG A 266 -2.47 -9.04 8.53
CA ARG A 266 -1.35 -9.48 9.37
C ARG A 266 -1.43 -10.95 9.69
N ASP A 267 -2.60 -11.44 10.11
CA ASP A 267 -2.84 -12.84 10.45
C ASP A 267 -2.61 -13.80 9.26
N MET A 268 -2.83 -13.32 8.04
CA MET A 268 -2.57 -14.03 6.78
C MET A 268 -1.19 -13.72 6.17
N ASP A 269 -0.27 -13.15 6.96
CA ASP A 269 1.10 -12.82 6.56
C ASP A 269 1.19 -11.96 5.28
N ARG A 270 0.33 -10.94 5.19
CA ARG A 270 0.36 -9.90 4.15
C ARG A 270 0.70 -8.55 4.75
N ALA A 271 1.34 -7.71 3.95
CA ALA A 271 1.55 -6.31 4.32
C ALA A 271 0.26 -5.50 4.10
N VAL A 272 0.03 -4.47 4.91
CA VAL A 272 -1.18 -3.65 4.83
C VAL A 272 -0.88 -2.15 4.86
N ILE A 273 -1.50 -1.42 3.93
CA ILE A 273 -1.35 0.03 3.77
C ILE A 273 -2.65 0.72 4.20
N THR A 274 -2.55 1.74 5.05
CA THR A 274 -3.67 2.66 5.33
C THR A 274 -3.52 3.91 4.50
N ALA A 275 -4.52 4.24 3.67
CA ALA A 275 -4.40 5.23 2.62
C ALA A 275 -5.55 6.26 2.61
N THR A 276 -5.29 7.38 1.92
CA THR A 276 -6.19 8.51 1.60
C THR A 276 -6.57 9.38 2.81
N GLN A 277 -6.50 10.70 2.65
CA GLN A 277 -6.92 11.71 3.65
C GLN A 277 -6.33 11.52 5.05
N MET A 278 -5.09 11.02 5.16
CA MET A 278 -4.43 10.86 6.46
C MET A 278 -4.08 12.22 7.05
N MET A 279 -3.69 13.18 6.20
CA MET A 279 -3.26 14.53 6.59
C MET A 279 -3.71 15.56 5.55
N GLU A 280 -4.93 15.42 5.02
CA GLU A 280 -5.50 16.19 3.89
C GLU A 280 -5.34 17.72 4.06
N SER A 281 -5.50 18.24 5.28
CA SER A 281 -5.35 19.67 5.55
C SER A 281 -3.96 20.20 5.19
N MET A 282 -2.95 19.33 5.15
CA MET A 282 -1.57 19.69 4.80
C MET A 282 -1.32 19.85 3.30
N ILE A 283 -2.32 19.63 2.44
CA ILE A 283 -2.28 20.11 1.05
C ILE A 283 -2.03 21.63 1.04
N GLU A 284 -2.74 22.34 1.92
CA GLU A 284 -2.71 23.80 2.03
C GLU A 284 -1.91 24.30 3.22
N ASN A 285 -1.81 23.51 4.30
CA ASN A 285 -1.24 23.94 5.58
C ASN A 285 0.11 23.26 5.90
N GLN A 286 0.95 23.91 6.70
CA GLN A 286 2.25 23.36 7.11
C GLN A 286 2.20 22.44 8.33
N VAL A 287 1.07 22.39 9.02
CA VAL A 287 0.87 21.64 10.27
C VAL A 287 -0.46 20.91 10.18
N PRO A 288 -0.53 19.62 10.59
CA PRO A 288 -1.77 18.87 10.55
C PRO A 288 -2.74 19.29 11.64
N LEU A 289 -4.02 19.00 11.42
CA LEU A 289 -5.03 19.07 12.44
C LEU A 289 -4.82 17.99 13.51
N ARG A 290 -5.36 18.22 14.71
CA ARG A 290 -5.31 17.21 15.79
C ARG A 290 -5.97 15.90 15.36
N ALA A 291 -7.11 15.96 14.67
CA ALA A 291 -7.82 14.79 14.18
C ALA A 291 -6.93 13.90 13.28
N GLU A 292 -6.18 14.51 12.36
CA GLU A 292 -5.25 13.83 11.45
C GLU A 292 -4.06 13.21 12.19
N VAL A 293 -3.55 13.90 13.23
CA VAL A 293 -2.53 13.33 14.12
C VAL A 293 -3.05 12.07 14.80
N PHE A 294 -4.28 12.10 15.33
CA PHE A 294 -4.91 10.93 15.94
C PHE A 294 -5.19 9.82 14.92
N ASP A 295 -5.57 10.15 13.70
CA ASP A 295 -5.83 9.18 12.64
C ASP A 295 -4.54 8.39 12.28
N VAL A 296 -3.44 9.09 12.01
CA VAL A 296 -2.13 8.47 11.77
C VAL A 296 -1.68 7.62 12.96
N ALA A 297 -1.82 8.13 14.18
CA ALA A 297 -1.45 7.38 15.38
C ALA A 297 -2.29 6.11 15.56
N ASN A 298 -3.60 6.17 15.31
CA ASN A 298 -4.48 5.00 15.41
C ASN A 298 -4.14 3.93 14.37
N ALA A 299 -3.85 4.31 13.12
CA ALA A 299 -3.39 3.35 12.11
C ALA A 299 -2.10 2.62 12.54
N VAL A 300 -1.17 3.34 13.18
CA VAL A 300 0.07 2.76 13.74
C VAL A 300 -0.22 1.79 14.89
N PHE A 301 -1.15 2.14 15.79
CA PHE A 301 -1.61 1.28 16.89
C PHE A 301 -2.28 0.01 16.39
N ASP A 302 -3.10 0.13 15.34
CA ASP A 302 -3.82 -0.99 14.73
C ASP A 302 -2.88 -2.02 14.10
N GLY A 303 -1.65 -1.62 13.80
CA GLY A 303 -0.63 -2.53 13.28
C GLY A 303 -0.34 -2.35 11.80
N THR A 304 -0.78 -1.24 11.17
CA THR A 304 -0.54 -1.00 9.75
C THR A 304 0.94 -1.11 9.40
N ASP A 305 1.26 -1.60 8.20
CA ASP A 305 2.64 -1.62 7.72
C ASP A 305 3.10 -0.26 7.28
N ALA A 306 2.24 0.41 6.53
CA ALA A 306 2.52 1.70 5.94
C ALA A 306 1.33 2.63 6.02
N VAL A 307 1.63 3.91 6.19
CA VAL A 307 0.69 5.00 5.99
C VAL A 307 1.01 5.71 4.67
N MET A 308 -0.02 6.13 3.93
CA MET A 308 0.15 6.68 2.58
C MET A 308 -0.40 8.11 2.47
N LEU A 309 0.42 8.98 1.88
CA LEU A 309 0.07 10.34 1.47
C LEU A 309 -0.30 10.34 -0.03
N SER A 310 -1.41 11.00 -0.35
CA SER A 310 -2.00 11.12 -1.68
C SER A 310 -1.84 12.55 -2.21
N GLY A 311 -2.90 13.37 -2.13
CA GLY A 311 -2.89 14.76 -2.58
C GLY A 311 -1.88 15.60 -1.81
N GLU A 312 -1.66 15.26 -0.53
CA GLU A 312 -0.75 15.95 0.39
C GLU A 312 0.67 16.07 -0.17
N THR A 313 1.14 15.05 -0.90
CA THR A 313 2.47 15.08 -1.55
C THR A 313 2.39 15.34 -3.04
N SER A 314 1.38 14.82 -3.76
CA SER A 314 1.37 14.91 -5.22
C SER A 314 1.10 16.31 -5.75
N VAL A 315 0.22 17.06 -5.06
CA VAL A 315 -0.22 18.41 -5.47
C VAL A 315 -0.16 19.43 -4.33
N GLY A 316 0.09 18.99 -3.10
CA GLY A 316 0.20 19.86 -1.93
C GLY A 316 1.37 20.84 -1.99
N LYS A 317 1.26 21.92 -1.22
CA LYS A 317 2.26 23.00 -1.14
C LYS A 317 3.52 22.61 -0.34
N TYR A 318 3.43 21.58 0.50
CA TYR A 318 4.48 21.23 1.47
C TYR A 318 4.77 19.72 1.54
N PRO A 319 5.12 19.07 0.41
CA PRO A 319 5.26 17.61 0.31
C PRO A 319 6.32 17.03 1.25
N ASP A 320 7.43 17.73 1.48
CA ASP A 320 8.48 17.31 2.42
C ASP A 320 8.05 17.47 3.88
N LYS A 321 7.35 18.56 4.22
CA LYS A 321 6.88 18.82 5.59
C LYS A 321 5.82 17.83 6.05
N VAL A 322 4.89 17.44 5.16
CA VAL A 322 3.88 16.43 5.51
C VAL A 322 4.52 15.06 5.77
N VAL A 323 5.56 14.69 5.00
CA VAL A 323 6.34 13.47 5.29
C VAL A 323 7.04 13.57 6.65
N GLN A 324 7.65 14.71 6.98
CA GLN A 324 8.28 14.92 8.30
C GLN A 324 7.28 14.82 9.44
N ALA A 325 6.08 15.39 9.27
CA ALA A 325 5.02 15.34 10.26
C ALA A 325 4.53 13.89 10.48
N MET A 326 4.23 13.17 9.40
CA MET A 326 3.85 11.76 9.44
C MET A 326 4.93 10.89 10.09
N ALA A 327 6.21 11.12 9.75
CA ALA A 327 7.34 10.40 10.33
C ALA A 327 7.48 10.64 11.84
N ARG A 328 7.32 11.89 12.29
CA ARG A 328 7.35 12.26 13.72
C ARG A 328 6.22 11.59 14.48
N ILE A 329 5.00 11.59 13.95
CA ILE A 329 3.83 10.95 14.60
C ILE A 329 4.08 9.44 14.73
N CYS A 330 4.46 8.77 13.64
CA CYS A 330 4.75 7.33 13.67
C CYS A 330 5.84 6.99 14.71
N ALA A 331 6.94 7.74 14.71
CA ALA A 331 8.05 7.51 15.63
C ALA A 331 7.66 7.70 17.11
N GLU A 332 6.80 8.68 17.41
CA GLU A 332 6.30 8.92 18.76
C GLU A 332 5.34 7.81 19.21
N THR A 333 4.37 7.45 18.36
CA THR A 333 3.40 6.40 18.63
C THR A 333 4.09 5.04 18.86
N GLU A 334 5.14 4.75 18.13
CA GLU A 334 5.92 3.51 18.26
C GLU A 334 6.73 3.39 19.57
N LYS A 335 6.77 4.45 20.39
CA LYS A 335 7.33 4.37 21.76
C LYS A 335 6.44 3.60 22.72
N GLN A 336 5.14 3.54 22.42
CA GLN A 336 4.14 2.93 23.29
C GLN A 336 4.27 1.40 23.32
N ARG A 337 4.10 0.82 24.51
CA ARG A 337 4.26 -0.63 24.76
C ARG A 337 3.34 -1.48 23.88
N VAL A 338 2.10 -1.04 23.65
CA VAL A 338 1.11 -1.73 22.80
C VAL A 338 1.62 -2.00 21.38
N THR A 339 2.54 -1.18 20.87
CA THR A 339 3.12 -1.35 19.54
C THR A 339 4.37 -2.24 19.52
N ARG A 340 4.84 -2.71 20.68
CA ARG A 340 6.13 -3.41 20.86
C ARG A 340 6.01 -4.81 21.46
N VAL A 341 4.83 -5.16 21.96
CA VAL A 341 4.56 -6.44 22.63
C VAL A 341 3.61 -7.25 21.76
N SER A 342 3.87 -8.55 21.69
CA SER A 342 3.04 -9.53 21.00
C SER A 342 2.76 -10.69 21.94
N ASP A 343 1.59 -11.30 21.81
CA ASP A 343 1.27 -12.58 22.48
C ASP A 343 1.84 -13.80 21.72
N HIS A 344 2.75 -13.55 20.77
CA HIS A 344 3.64 -14.52 20.10
C HIS A 344 3.01 -15.67 19.32
N ARG A 345 1.74 -15.58 18.87
CA ARG A 345 1.06 -16.62 18.05
C ARG A 345 1.31 -18.05 18.57
N ILE A 346 1.43 -18.22 19.89
CA ILE A 346 1.97 -19.44 20.52
C ILE A 346 1.12 -20.69 20.21
N ASN A 347 -0.14 -20.49 19.84
CA ASN A 347 -1.10 -21.56 19.53
C ASN A 347 -1.25 -21.87 18.03
N GLN A 348 -0.40 -21.33 17.16
CA GLN A 348 -0.47 -21.59 15.71
C GLN A 348 0.47 -22.72 15.28
N ARG A 349 0.05 -23.49 14.26
CA ARG A 349 0.87 -24.53 13.63
C ARG A 349 1.42 -23.99 12.32
N PHE A 350 2.73 -24.12 12.14
CA PHE A 350 3.42 -23.70 10.91
C PHE A 350 3.65 -24.91 9.99
N GLU A 351 3.50 -24.72 8.69
CA GLU A 351 3.71 -25.77 7.68
C GLU A 351 5.10 -25.68 7.04
N ARG A 352 5.71 -24.48 7.05
CA ARG A 352 7.01 -24.23 6.43
C ARG A 352 8.14 -24.12 7.47
N ILE A 353 9.32 -24.63 7.11
CA ILE A 353 10.53 -24.56 7.95
C ILE A 353 10.98 -23.11 8.13
N ASP A 354 11.00 -22.32 7.06
CA ASP A 354 11.47 -20.93 7.09
C ASP A 354 10.56 -20.01 7.91
N GLU A 355 9.25 -20.24 7.87
CA GLU A 355 8.27 -19.60 8.75
C GLU A 355 8.50 -19.97 10.23
N ALA A 356 8.67 -21.26 10.54
CA ALA A 356 8.93 -21.71 11.90
C ALA A 356 10.22 -21.09 12.49
N VAL A 357 11.29 -21.02 11.68
CA VAL A 357 12.56 -20.37 12.07
C VAL A 357 12.36 -18.87 12.28
N ALA A 358 11.61 -18.19 11.42
CA ALA A 358 11.30 -16.77 11.57
C ALA A 358 10.55 -16.49 12.89
N MET A 359 9.56 -17.31 13.22
CA MET A 359 8.79 -17.19 14.47
C MET A 359 9.64 -17.48 15.70
N ALA A 360 10.46 -18.54 15.67
CA ALA A 360 11.39 -18.88 16.74
C ALA A 360 12.42 -17.75 16.97
N ALA A 361 12.94 -17.14 15.91
CA ALA A 361 13.86 -16.01 15.99
C ALA A 361 13.21 -14.77 16.62
N MET A 362 11.97 -14.44 16.24
CA MET A 362 11.23 -13.34 16.87
C MET A 362 10.97 -13.62 18.34
N TYR A 363 10.59 -14.86 18.70
CA TYR A 363 10.41 -15.24 20.09
C TYR A 363 11.73 -15.07 20.87
N ALA A 364 12.82 -15.69 20.43
CA ALA A 364 14.12 -15.61 21.09
C ALA A 364 14.58 -14.15 21.24
N ALA A 365 14.53 -13.35 20.17
CA ALA A 365 14.98 -11.96 20.17
C ALA A 365 14.28 -11.11 21.25
N ASN A 366 12.95 -11.26 21.37
CA ASN A 366 12.16 -10.49 22.35
C ASN A 366 12.45 -10.90 23.81
N HIS A 367 12.92 -12.13 24.06
CA HIS A 367 13.17 -12.64 25.41
C HIS A 367 14.63 -12.48 25.87
N ILE A 368 15.59 -12.48 24.95
CA ILE A 368 17.02 -12.30 25.28
C ILE A 368 17.46 -10.83 25.31
N GLY A 369 16.57 -9.90 24.94
CA GLY A 369 16.89 -8.48 24.82
C GLY A 369 17.81 -8.17 23.63
N ALA A 370 17.62 -8.87 22.50
CA ALA A 370 18.40 -8.62 21.28
C ALA A 370 18.25 -7.18 20.79
N LYS A 371 19.32 -6.60 20.27
CA LYS A 371 19.31 -5.24 19.69
C LYS A 371 19.02 -5.25 18.20
N ALA A 372 19.26 -6.37 17.53
CA ALA A 372 19.05 -6.53 16.10
C ALA A 372 18.70 -7.97 15.75
N ILE A 373 17.92 -8.11 14.68
CA ILE A 373 17.74 -9.38 13.98
C ILE A 373 18.33 -9.20 12.59
N ALA A 374 19.28 -10.03 12.20
CA ALA A 374 19.82 -10.09 10.84
C ALA A 374 19.25 -11.30 10.12
N ALA A 375 18.47 -11.07 9.07
CA ALA A 375 17.89 -12.12 8.26
C ALA A 375 18.52 -12.09 6.87
N LEU A 376 19.32 -13.10 6.56
CA LEU A 376 19.79 -13.33 5.21
C LEU A 376 18.62 -13.83 4.37
N THR A 377 18.31 -13.15 3.26
CA THR A 377 17.12 -13.44 2.48
C THR A 377 17.31 -13.17 0.99
N GLU A 378 16.78 -14.05 0.14
CA GLU A 378 16.82 -13.87 -1.32
C GLU A 378 15.55 -13.17 -1.84
N THR A 379 14.40 -13.36 -1.19
CA THR A 379 13.09 -12.89 -1.65
C THR A 379 12.40 -11.93 -0.68
N GLY A 380 12.83 -11.89 0.59
CA GLY A 380 12.19 -11.12 1.66
C GLY A 380 11.15 -11.89 2.47
N SER A 381 10.85 -13.15 2.14
CA SER A 381 9.79 -13.93 2.81
C SER A 381 10.05 -14.11 4.31
N THR A 382 11.30 -14.44 4.70
CA THR A 382 11.69 -14.56 6.12
C THR A 382 11.39 -13.28 6.90
N THR A 383 11.70 -12.12 6.33
CA THR A 383 11.51 -10.83 7.00
C THR A 383 10.05 -10.37 6.97
N LEU A 384 9.26 -10.79 5.97
CA LEU A 384 7.81 -10.63 5.97
C LEU A 384 7.19 -11.30 7.20
N TRP A 385 7.46 -12.59 7.41
CA TRP A 385 6.94 -13.32 8.58
C TRP A 385 7.40 -12.68 9.89
N MET A 386 8.70 -12.39 10.04
CA MET A 386 9.22 -11.70 11.23
C MET A 386 8.49 -10.39 11.52
N SER A 387 8.20 -9.59 10.49
CA SER A 387 7.51 -8.30 10.63
C SER A 387 6.06 -8.41 11.11
N ARG A 388 5.43 -9.59 11.02
CA ARG A 388 4.06 -9.80 11.52
C ARG A 388 4.01 -9.83 13.04
N ILE A 389 5.13 -10.15 13.70
CA ILE A 389 5.24 -10.12 15.16
C ILE A 389 5.57 -8.70 15.63
N SER A 390 4.69 -8.13 16.45
CA SER A 390 4.92 -6.81 17.05
C SER A 390 6.17 -6.85 17.95
N SER A 391 7.23 -6.18 17.53
CA SER A 391 8.48 -6.06 18.29
C SER A 391 9.12 -4.69 18.11
N GLY A 392 9.76 -4.18 19.16
CA GLY A 392 10.60 -2.98 19.09
C GLY A 392 11.98 -3.21 18.45
N ILE A 393 12.35 -4.47 18.16
CA ILE A 393 13.67 -4.86 17.67
C ILE A 393 13.71 -4.68 16.13
N PRO A 394 14.71 -3.99 15.58
CA PRO A 394 14.85 -3.84 14.13
C PRO A 394 15.21 -5.16 13.45
N VAL A 395 14.53 -5.45 12.34
CA VAL A 395 14.84 -6.59 11.46
C VAL A 395 15.62 -6.05 10.27
N PHE A 396 16.84 -6.52 10.06
CA PHE A 396 17.68 -6.15 8.93
C PHE A 396 17.63 -7.26 7.87
N ALA A 397 17.16 -6.92 6.68
CA ALA A 397 17.09 -7.83 5.53
C ALA A 397 18.42 -7.76 4.75
N PHE A 398 19.30 -8.73 4.98
CA PHE A 398 20.58 -8.86 4.29
C PHE A 398 20.36 -9.57 2.96
N THR A 399 20.64 -8.88 1.85
CA THR A 399 20.42 -9.43 0.51
C THR A 399 21.25 -8.74 -0.56
N ARG A 400 21.69 -9.49 -1.57
CA ARG A 400 22.35 -8.96 -2.77
C ARG A 400 21.36 -8.38 -3.77
N HIS A 401 20.12 -8.88 -3.78
CA HIS A 401 19.12 -8.56 -4.77
C HIS A 401 18.46 -7.20 -4.51
N ILE A 402 18.59 -6.29 -5.46
CA ILE A 402 18.04 -4.94 -5.35
C ILE A 402 16.51 -4.94 -5.30
N GLU A 403 15.87 -5.86 -6.02
CA GLU A 403 14.43 -6.09 -6.03
C GLU A 403 13.93 -6.49 -4.64
N CYS A 404 14.67 -7.38 -3.96
CA CYS A 404 14.37 -7.75 -2.58
C CYS A 404 14.52 -6.54 -1.64
N ARG A 405 15.61 -5.76 -1.76
CA ARG A 405 15.82 -4.55 -0.93
C ARG A 405 14.68 -3.54 -1.06
N ARG A 406 14.19 -3.33 -2.28
CA ARG A 406 13.08 -2.42 -2.56
C ARG A 406 11.73 -3.00 -2.10
N ARG A 407 11.49 -4.30 -2.30
CA ARG A 407 10.27 -4.99 -1.86
C ARG A 407 10.06 -4.88 -0.36
N VAL A 408 11.09 -5.20 0.44
CA VAL A 408 10.98 -5.22 1.91
C VAL A 408 10.83 -3.83 2.52
N ARG A 409 10.96 -2.75 1.74
CA ARG A 409 10.66 -1.39 2.23
C ARG A 409 9.22 -1.23 2.67
N LEU A 410 8.31 -2.07 2.19
CA LEU A 410 6.92 -2.08 2.62
C LEU A 410 6.72 -2.71 4.01
N TYR A 411 7.64 -3.54 4.49
CA TYR A 411 7.41 -4.37 5.69
C TYR A 411 7.78 -3.61 6.97
N ARG A 412 6.83 -3.42 7.88
CA ARG A 412 7.02 -2.70 9.14
C ARG A 412 8.22 -3.22 9.93
N GLY A 413 9.10 -2.30 10.33
CA GLY A 413 10.28 -2.64 11.13
C GLY A 413 11.39 -3.39 10.40
N VAL A 414 11.27 -3.59 9.07
CA VAL A 414 12.31 -4.22 8.24
C VAL A 414 13.17 -3.17 7.54
N TYR A 415 14.49 -3.34 7.55
CA TYR A 415 15.45 -2.41 6.95
C TYR A 415 16.41 -3.18 6.02
N PRO A 416 16.43 -2.89 4.71
CA PRO A 416 17.31 -3.60 3.79
C PRO A 416 18.77 -3.18 3.95
N ILE A 417 19.67 -4.16 3.88
CA ILE A 417 21.12 -3.99 3.81
C ILE A 417 21.62 -4.78 2.60
N HIS A 418 22.33 -4.09 1.70
CA HIS A 418 23.05 -4.77 0.63
C HIS A 418 24.16 -5.63 1.23
N PHE A 419 24.13 -6.92 0.94
CA PHE A 419 25.08 -7.88 1.44
C PHE A 419 25.14 -9.08 0.51
N ASP A 420 26.34 -9.50 0.13
CA ASP A 420 26.58 -10.67 -0.70
C ASP A 420 27.55 -11.60 0.01
N ILE A 421 27.20 -12.89 0.05
CA ILE A 421 28.05 -13.93 0.62
C ILE A 421 28.66 -14.68 -0.54
N THR A 422 29.98 -14.61 -0.66
CA THR A 422 30.75 -15.19 -1.77
C THR A 422 31.42 -16.51 -1.40
N HIS A 423 31.15 -17.04 -0.21
CA HIS A 423 31.69 -18.30 0.32
C HIS A 423 30.60 -19.15 0.97
N THR A 424 30.93 -20.38 1.36
CA THR A 424 29.96 -21.30 2.01
C THR A 424 30.19 -21.49 3.50
N ASP A 425 31.25 -20.92 4.09
CA ASP A 425 31.52 -20.99 5.53
C ASP A 425 30.43 -20.27 6.38
N PRO A 426 29.64 -21.01 7.19
CA PRO A 426 28.61 -20.39 8.02
C PRO A 426 29.17 -19.56 9.19
N LEU A 427 30.36 -19.84 9.72
CA LEU A 427 30.91 -19.06 10.83
C LEU A 427 31.41 -17.71 10.36
N GLN A 428 32.14 -17.69 9.24
CA GLN A 428 32.58 -16.46 8.60
C GLN A 428 31.39 -15.56 8.22
N ALA A 429 30.33 -16.13 7.65
CA ALA A 429 29.14 -15.37 7.29
C ALA A 429 28.46 -14.71 8.51
N ASN A 430 28.48 -15.37 9.68
CA ASN A 430 27.94 -14.76 10.90
C ASN A 430 28.80 -13.56 11.35
N ALA A 431 30.12 -13.68 11.27
CA ALA A 431 31.05 -12.60 11.62
C ALA A 431 30.84 -11.39 10.71
N GLU A 432 30.83 -11.58 9.39
CA GLU A 432 30.64 -10.50 8.41
C GLU A 432 29.30 -9.76 8.59
N ILE A 433 28.22 -10.49 8.90
CA ILE A 433 26.90 -9.89 9.21
C ILE A 433 26.98 -8.98 10.44
N VAL A 434 27.61 -9.45 11.53
CA VAL A 434 27.76 -8.68 12.78
C VAL A 434 28.65 -7.47 12.55
N GLU A 435 29.78 -7.64 11.86
CA GLU A 435 30.69 -6.56 11.50
C GLU A 435 29.99 -5.48 10.67
N GLU A 436 29.14 -5.87 9.71
CA GLU A 436 28.38 -4.91 8.91
C GLU A 436 27.36 -4.13 9.75
N LEU A 437 26.71 -4.77 10.73
CA LEU A 437 25.84 -4.07 11.69
C LEU A 437 26.62 -3.11 12.59
N MET A 438 27.80 -3.51 13.07
CA MET A 438 28.67 -2.67 13.90
C MET A 438 29.23 -1.48 13.11
N ARG A 439 29.68 -1.69 11.86
CA ARG A 439 30.15 -0.65 10.95
C ARG A 439 29.09 0.42 10.71
N ARG A 440 27.82 0.01 10.63
CA ARG A 440 26.65 0.90 10.51
C ARG A 440 26.20 1.49 11.85
N ARG A 441 26.82 1.13 12.97
CA ARG A 441 26.47 1.53 14.34
C ARG A 441 25.04 1.15 14.73
N MET A 442 24.58 0.01 14.24
CA MET A 442 23.26 -0.55 14.57
C MET A 442 23.31 -1.42 15.83
N VAL A 443 24.49 -1.96 16.14
CA VAL A 443 24.80 -2.74 17.35
C VAL A 443 26.19 -2.34 17.85
N PHE A 444 26.45 -2.52 19.13
CA PHE A 444 27.72 -2.25 19.79
C PHE A 444 28.25 -3.51 20.48
N ASP A 445 29.49 -3.44 20.97
CA ASP A 445 30.09 -4.55 21.72
C ASP A 445 29.16 -5.03 22.83
N ASN A 446 29.09 -6.35 22.98
CA ASN A 446 28.24 -7.07 23.92
C ASN A 446 26.74 -7.11 23.64
N ASP A 447 26.24 -6.45 22.59
CA ASP A 447 24.84 -6.56 22.18
C ASP A 447 24.52 -7.96 21.63
N PHE A 448 23.33 -8.46 21.96
CA PHE A 448 22.82 -9.71 21.39
C PHE A 448 22.23 -9.45 19.99
N VAL A 449 22.63 -10.29 19.04
CA VAL A 449 22.13 -10.32 17.66
C VAL A 449 21.58 -11.70 17.35
N VAL A 450 20.37 -11.75 16.80
CA VAL A 450 19.79 -12.99 16.26
C VAL A 450 20.02 -13.01 14.75
N ILE A 451 20.62 -14.08 14.23
CA ILE A 451 20.89 -14.27 12.81
C ILE A 451 20.02 -15.42 12.30
N THR A 452 19.38 -15.23 11.14
CA THR A 452 18.69 -16.30 10.41
C THR A 452 19.24 -16.43 9.00
N LYS A 453 19.42 -17.68 8.54
CA LYS A 453 19.95 -18.02 7.22
C LYS A 453 19.59 -19.44 6.81
N GLY A 454 19.85 -19.79 5.56
CA GLY A 454 19.91 -21.17 5.07
C GLY A 454 21.33 -21.73 5.05
N ASP A 455 21.52 -22.85 4.37
CA ASP A 455 22.81 -23.55 4.21
C ASP A 455 23.80 -22.85 3.25
N LEU A 456 23.56 -21.58 2.91
CA LEU A 456 24.39 -20.76 2.02
C LEU A 456 24.60 -21.32 0.59
N SER A 457 23.74 -22.23 0.15
CA SER A 457 23.78 -22.84 -1.19
C SER A 457 23.16 -21.98 -2.29
N GLY A 458 22.71 -20.75 -1.99
CA GLY A 458 22.08 -19.82 -2.95
C GLY A 458 20.64 -20.16 -3.37
N HIS A 459 20.02 -21.16 -2.75
CA HIS A 459 18.64 -21.55 -3.05
C HIS A 459 17.62 -20.65 -2.31
N ARG A 460 16.56 -20.25 -3.02
CA ARG A 460 15.44 -19.47 -2.44
C ARG A 460 14.59 -20.34 -1.50
N GLY A 461 14.05 -19.73 -0.44
CA GLY A 461 13.10 -20.39 0.47
C GLY A 461 13.71 -21.46 1.40
N GLY A 462 15.03 -21.43 1.59
CA GLY A 462 15.77 -22.42 2.37
C GLY A 462 16.23 -21.97 3.76
N THR A 463 15.57 -20.97 4.37
CA THR A 463 15.93 -20.57 5.74
C THR A 463 15.64 -21.72 6.70
N ASN A 464 16.66 -22.26 7.35
CA ASN A 464 16.55 -23.43 8.22
C ASN A 464 17.37 -23.27 9.52
N ASN A 465 18.10 -22.16 9.69
CA ASN A 465 19.03 -21.95 10.78
C ASN A 465 18.77 -20.64 11.53
N MET A 466 18.88 -20.69 12.85
CA MET A 466 18.91 -19.53 13.75
C MET A 466 20.16 -19.60 14.62
N LYS A 467 20.87 -18.48 14.73
CA LYS A 467 22.01 -18.31 15.64
C LYS A 467 21.81 -17.09 16.53
N ILE A 468 22.16 -17.21 17.80
CA ILE A 468 22.27 -16.07 18.71
C ILE A 468 23.77 -15.84 18.92
N VAL A 469 24.21 -14.61 18.68
CA VAL A 469 25.61 -14.20 18.85
C VAL A 469 25.68 -12.92 19.68
N ARG A 470 26.87 -12.67 20.22
CA ARG A 470 27.19 -11.42 20.92
C ARG A 470 28.16 -10.62 20.07
N ALA A 471 27.81 -9.38 19.74
CA ALA A 471 28.69 -8.49 19.00
C ALA A 471 30.02 -8.25 19.75
N GLY A 472 31.13 -8.21 19.02
CA GLY A 472 32.48 -8.06 19.58
C GLY A 472 33.12 -9.33 20.16
N GLN A 473 32.41 -10.45 20.27
CA GLN A 473 32.96 -11.72 20.78
C GLN A 473 33.47 -12.68 19.69
N HIS A 474 33.37 -12.31 18.41
CA HIS A 474 34.00 -13.06 17.33
C HIS A 474 35.48 -12.72 17.27
N ALA A 475 36.26 -13.37 18.13
CA ALA A 475 37.64 -13.64 17.84
C ALA A 475 37.69 -14.57 16.62
N GLY A 476 38.18 -14.06 15.48
CA GLY A 476 38.86 -14.92 14.52
C GLY A 476 39.98 -15.68 15.22
N PRO A 477 40.46 -16.81 14.66
CA PRO A 477 41.47 -17.63 15.32
C PRO A 477 42.67 -16.75 15.66
N SER A 478 43.12 -16.82 16.91
CA SER A 478 44.41 -16.28 17.29
C SER A 478 45.46 -16.94 16.40
N VAL A 479 46.07 -16.18 15.50
CA VAL A 479 47.30 -16.55 14.81
C VAL A 479 48.27 -15.40 14.96
#